data_AF-A0A7X7U0E9-F1
#
_entry.id   AF-A0A7X7U0E9-F1
#
_cell.length_a   1.000
_cell.length_b   1.000
_cell.length_c   1.000
_cell.angle_alpha   90.00
_cell.angle_beta   90.00
_cell.angle_gamma   90.00
#
_symmetry.space_group_name_H-M   'P 1'
#
loop_
_entity.id
_entity.type
_entity.pdbx_description
1 polymer ?
#
loop_
_entity_poly.entity_id
_entity_poly.type
_entity_poly.pdbx_seq_one_letter_code
_entity_poly.pdbx_strand_id
1 'polypeptide(L)' 'MENGKHSNRKKKRSQGFRSRRQTAGGRKVINRQRSRAAGKKKIKPGRGHKAITKHAHS' A
#
# COMPACT_ATOMS: atom_id res chain seq x y z
N MET A 1 -20.38 18.01 -16.72
CA MET A 1 -19.32 18.29 -15.72
C MET A 1 -18.08 17.48 -16.11
N GLU A 2 -17.12 18.10 -16.79
CA GLU A 2 -15.92 17.40 -17.26
C GLU A 2 -14.84 17.37 -16.15
N ASN A 3 -14.89 16.34 -15.32
CA ASN A 3 -13.97 16.11 -14.21
C ASN A 3 -12.63 15.52 -14.72
N GLY A 4 -11.77 16.32 -15.35
CA GLY A 4 -10.61 15.78 -16.09
C GLY A 4 -9.23 16.37 -15.83
N LYS A 5 -9.05 17.42 -15.02
CA LYS A 5 -7.74 18.09 -14.89
C LYS A 5 -6.79 17.38 -13.91
N HIS A 6 -6.19 16.29 -14.36
CA HIS A 6 -5.13 15.56 -13.65
C HIS A 6 -3.81 16.36 -13.70
N SER A 7 -3.67 17.37 -12.83
CA SER A 7 -2.42 18.14 -12.76
C SER A 7 -1.22 17.24 -12.40
N ASN A 8 -0.15 17.32 -13.19
CA ASN A 8 1.12 16.66 -12.91
C ASN A 8 1.66 17.01 -11.51
N ARG A 9 1.45 18.25 -11.06
CA ARG A 9 1.79 18.70 -9.70
C ARG A 9 0.98 17.95 -8.64
N LYS A 10 -0.34 17.82 -8.83
CA LYS A 10 -1.23 17.07 -7.91
C LYS A 10 -0.81 15.60 -7.82
N LYS A 11 -0.50 14.97 -8.95
CA LYS A 11 -0.02 13.57 -9.01
C LYS A 11 1.30 13.36 -8.25
N LYS A 12 2.29 14.25 -8.44
CA LYS A 12 3.57 14.17 -7.71
C LYS A 12 3.39 14.40 -6.20
N ARG A 13 2.53 15.33 -5.78
CA ARG A 13 2.28 15.59 -4.35
C ARG A 13 1.54 14.45 -3.66
N SER A 14 0.56 13.82 -4.31
CA SER A 14 -0.23 12.76 -3.68
C SER A 14 0.41 11.37 -3.77
N GLN A 15 1.09 11.04 -4.87
CA GLN A 15 1.60 9.69 -5.14
C GLN A 15 3.13 9.63 -5.33
N GLY A 16 3.84 10.72 -5.05
CA GLY A 16 5.30 10.78 -5.15
C GLY A 16 6.02 9.92 -4.11
N PHE A 17 7.30 9.64 -4.38
CA PHE A 17 8.14 8.83 -3.49
C PHE A 17 8.26 9.44 -2.08
N ARG A 18 8.51 10.75 -2.00
CA ARG A 18 8.61 11.48 -0.71
C ARG A 18 7.30 11.39 0.07
N SER A 19 6.16 11.60 -0.57
CA SER A 19 4.83 11.49 0.05
C SER A 19 4.59 10.08 0.62
N ARG A 20 5.04 9.03 -0.07
CA ARG A 20 4.97 7.65 0.44
C ARG A 20 5.97 7.37 1.57
N ARG A 21 7.13 8.04 1.61
CA ARG A 21 8.11 7.87 2.70
C ARG A 21 7.64 8.48 4.03
N GLN A 22 6.80 9.51 3.99
CA GLN A 22 6.31 10.21 5.18
C GLN A 22 5.40 9.34 6.06
N THR A 23 4.56 8.48 5.48
CA THR A 23 3.58 7.69 6.23
C THR A 23 4.05 6.24 6.46
N ALA A 24 3.59 5.61 7.54
CA ALA A 24 3.84 4.18 7.78
C ALA A 24 3.22 3.31 6.66
N GLY A 25 2.01 3.65 6.22
CA GLY A 25 1.33 2.96 5.11
C GLY A 25 2.09 3.08 3.78
N GLY A 26 2.59 4.28 3.45
CA GLY A 26 3.36 4.49 2.22
C GLY A 26 4.70 3.74 2.23
N ARG A 27 5.37 3.64 3.39
CA ARG A 27 6.58 2.81 3.55
C ARG A 27 6.29 1.32 3.27
N LYS A 28 5.16 0.79 3.73
CA LYS A 28 4.72 -0.59 3.41
C LYS A 28 4.50 -0.79 1.90
N VAL A 29 3.96 0.20 1.20
CA VAL A 29 3.78 0.15 -0.27
C VAL A 29 5.13 0.08 -0.98
N ILE A 30 6.09 0.93 -0.61
CA ILE A 30 7.44 0.93 -1.19
C ILE A 30 8.13 -0.43 -0.97
N ASN A 31 8.09 -0.95 0.26
CA ASN A 31 8.71 -2.23 0.58
C ASN A 31 8.07 -3.39 -0.21
N ARG A 32 6.75 -3.35 -0.43
CA ARG A 32 6.05 -4.32 -1.26
C ARG A 32 6.49 -4.27 -2.72
N GLN A 33 6.67 -3.07 -3.27
CA GLN A 33 7.16 -2.89 -4.64
C GLN A 33 8.59 -3.42 -4.80
N ARG A 34 9.49 -3.10 -3.86
CA ARG A 34 10.87 -3.62 -3.84
C ARG A 34 10.89 -5.14 -3.73
N SER A 35 10.07 -5.72 -2.85
CA SER A 35 9.96 -7.17 -2.68
C SER A 35 9.50 -7.86 -3.97
N ARG A 36 8.56 -7.27 -4.72
CA ARG A 36 8.11 -7.80 -6.01
C ARG A 36 9.19 -7.67 -7.09
N ALA A 37 9.87 -6.54 -7.14
CA ALA A 37 10.98 -6.33 -8.08
C ALA A 37 12.14 -7.31 -7.84
N ALA A 38 12.40 -7.66 -6.57
CA ALA A 38 13.36 -8.68 -6.19
C ALA A 38 12.86 -10.14 -6.39
N GLY A 39 11.78 -10.35 -7.14
CA GLY A 39 11.27 -11.69 -7.47
C GLY A 39 10.63 -12.45 -6.30
N LYS A 40 10.45 -11.83 -5.13
CA LYS A 40 9.83 -12.52 -3.99
C LYS A 40 8.34 -12.76 -4.27
N LYS A 41 7.93 -14.02 -4.27
CA LYS A 41 6.52 -14.42 -4.37
C LYS A 41 5.70 -13.75 -3.27
N LYS A 42 4.44 -13.37 -3.54
CA LYS A 42 3.52 -12.82 -2.52
C LYS A 42 3.55 -13.74 -1.31
N ILE A 43 3.85 -13.20 -0.13
CA ILE A 43 3.63 -13.91 1.14
C ILE A 43 2.14 -14.25 1.15
N LYS A 44 1.81 -15.53 0.89
CA LYS A 44 0.45 -16.03 1.09
C LYS A 44 0.12 -15.70 2.55
N PRO A 45 -1.05 -15.10 2.86
CA PRO A 45 -1.44 -14.99 4.26
C PRO A 45 -1.35 -16.40 4.83
N GLY A 46 -0.47 -16.59 5.81
CA GLY A 46 -0.37 -17.88 6.50
C GLY A 46 -1.74 -18.27 7.02
N ARG A 47 -2.02 -19.58 7.05
CA ARG A 47 -3.17 -20.14 7.77
C ARG A 47 -3.16 -19.56 9.19
N GLY A 48 -3.99 -18.55 9.46
CA GLY A 48 -3.98 -17.79 10.72
C GLY A 48 -4.41 -16.33 10.59
N HIS A 49 -4.15 -15.66 9.45
CA HIS A 49 -4.48 -14.23 9.32
C HIS A 49 -5.98 -13.93 9.10
N LYS A 50 -6.84 -14.96 8.96
CA LYS A 50 -8.29 -14.83 8.87
C LYS A 50 -9.08 -15.46 10.03
N ALA A 51 -8.41 -15.92 11.10
CA ALA A 51 -9.10 -16.60 12.21
C ALA A 51 -9.33 -15.71 13.46
N ILE A 52 -8.56 -14.62 13.64
CA ILE A 52 -8.52 -13.93 14.94
C ILE A 52 -9.70 -12.94 15.13
N THR A 53 -10.31 -12.42 14.08
CA THR A 53 -11.34 -11.36 14.23
C THR A 53 -12.77 -11.87 14.40
N LYS A 54 -13.01 -13.18 14.49
CA LYS A 54 -14.37 -13.73 14.73
C LYS A 54 -14.68 -14.05 16.19
N HIS A 55 -13.70 -14.04 17.09
CA HIS A 55 -13.89 -14.45 18.50
C HIS A 55 -13.40 -13.41 19.52
N ALA A 56 -13.13 -12.17 19.11
CA ALA A 56 -12.67 -11.11 20.02
C ALA A 56 -13.80 -10.32 20.71
N HIS A 57 -15.05 -10.76 20.57
CA HIS A 57 -16.20 -10.28 21.33
C HIS A 57 -16.93 -11.50 21.89
N SER A 58 -16.51 -11.94 23.07
CA SER A 58 -17.27 -12.79 24.00
C SER A 58 -17.31 -12.09 25.34
#